data_AF-A0A5M8QMY3-F1
#
_entry.id   AF-A0A5M8QMY3-F1
#
_cell.length_a   1.000
_cell.length_b   1.000
_cell.length_c   1.000
_cell.angle_alpha   90.00
_cell.angle_beta   90.00
_cell.angle_gamma   90.00
#
_symmetry.space_group_name_H-M   'P 1'
#
loop_
_entity.id
_entity.type
_entity.pdbx_description
1 polymer ?
#
loop_
_entity_poly.entity_id
_entity_poly.type
_entity_poly.pdbx_seq_one_letter_code
_entity_poly.pdbx_strand_id
1 'polypeptide(L)'
;MKAEVIISHNGAKLILNEEGQQEVIHLAAEKLAGKLAEEEFRNRVYTIPQLAKRLECCRATVDNLINEGKIKLGPTLGKSKGYRVAEMEVRRFLGIAR
;
A
#
# COMPACT_ATOMS: atom_id res chain seq x y z
N MET A 1 27.90 -30.89 -6.45
CA MET A 1 26.50 -31.34 -6.63
C MET A 1 25.68 -30.10 -6.99
N LYS A 2 25.02 -30.07 -8.15
CA LYS A 2 24.13 -28.95 -8.53
C LYS A 2 22.72 -29.24 -7.99
N ALA A 3 22.12 -28.26 -7.32
CA ALA A 3 20.79 -28.40 -6.74
C ALA A 3 19.73 -28.09 -7.80
N GLU A 4 18.93 -29.08 -8.17
CA GLU A 4 17.77 -28.90 -9.07
C GLU A 4 16.51 -28.65 -8.23
N VAL A 5 15.78 -27.58 -8.56
CA VAL A 5 14.50 -27.26 -7.91
C VAL A 5 13.37 -27.85 -8.75
N ILE A 6 12.57 -28.70 -8.13
CA ILE A 6 11.40 -29.35 -8.75
C ILE A 6 10.13 -28.72 -8.17
N ILE A 7 9.38 -28.02 -9.01
CA ILE A 7 8.06 -27.48 -8.65
C ILE A 7 7.01 -28.40 -9.25
N SER A 8 6.12 -28.94 -8.42
CA SER A 8 5.00 -29.76 -8.89
C SER A 8 3.66 -29.13 -8.55
N HIS A 9 2.79 -29.02 -9.56
CA HIS A 9 1.41 -28.57 -9.40
C HIS A 9 0.50 -29.36 -10.35
N ASN A 10 -0.58 -29.96 -9.82
CA ASN A 10 -1.57 -30.76 -10.56
C ASN A 10 -0.96 -31.82 -11.51
N GLY A 11 0.10 -32.52 -11.07
CA GLY A 11 0.76 -33.57 -11.84
C GLY A 11 1.77 -33.07 -12.88
N ALA A 12 1.81 -31.77 -13.19
CA ALA A 12 2.90 -31.18 -13.95
C ALA A 12 4.13 -31.00 -13.04
N LYS A 13 5.32 -31.25 -13.60
CA LYS A 13 6.61 -31.02 -12.94
C LYS A 13 7.43 -30.06 -13.79
N LEU A 14 7.81 -28.94 -13.19
CA LEU A 14 8.79 -28.02 -13.74
C LEU A 14 10.12 -28.27 -13.04
N ILE A 15 11.15 -28.63 -13.80
CA ILE A 15 12.51 -28.83 -13.30
C ILE A 15 13.32 -27.62 -13.77
N LEU A 16 13.88 -26.87 -12.82
CA LEU A 16 14.65 -25.67 -13.11
C LEU A 16 16.14 -25.91 -12.87
N ASN A 17 16.94 -25.59 -13.88
CA ASN A 17 18.38 -25.44 -13.74
C ASN A 17 18.72 -24.12 -12.99
N GLU A 18 19.99 -23.86 -12.74
CA GLU A 18 20.44 -22.69 -11.96
C GLU A 18 19.98 -21.35 -12.57
N GLU A 19 20.05 -21.19 -13.90
CA GLU A 19 19.60 -19.98 -14.59
C GLU A 19 18.07 -19.81 -14.49
N GLY A 20 17.30 -20.87 -14.72
CA GLY A 20 15.84 -20.85 -14.60
C GLY A 20 15.36 -20.62 -13.17
N GLN A 21 16.10 -21.08 -12.15
CA GLN A 21 15.84 -20.75 -10.75
C GLN A 21 16.03 -19.25 -10.50
N GLN A 22 17.11 -18.67 -11.01
CA GLN A 22 17.41 -17.26 -10.83
C GLN A 22 16.37 -16.35 -11.51
N GLU A 23 15.92 -16.70 -12.70
CA GLU A 23 14.86 -15.97 -13.42
C GLU A 23 13.52 -16.03 -12.67
N VAL A 24 13.12 -17.21 -12.19
CA VAL A 24 11.88 -17.37 -11.41
C VAL A 24 11.94 -16.60 -10.10
N ILE A 25 13.09 -16.62 -9.41
CA ILE A 25 13.29 -15.84 -8.18
C ILE A 25 13.17 -14.34 -8.48
N HIS A 26 13.77 -13.87 -9.57
CA HIS A 26 13.70 -12.46 -9.96
C HIS A 26 12.26 -12.01 -10.23
N LEU A 27 11.53 -12.75 -11.07
CA LEU A 27 10.12 -12.47 -11.38
C LEU A 27 9.21 -12.53 -10.14
N ALA A 28 9.49 -13.47 -9.22
CA ALA A 28 8.75 -13.56 -7.97
C ALA A 28 9.04 -12.36 -7.06
N ALA A 29 10.30 -11.91 -6.98
CA ALA A 29 10.71 -10.74 -6.20
C ALA A 29 10.06 -9.45 -6.72
N GLU A 30 10.03 -9.23 -8.04
CA GLU A 30 9.37 -8.07 -8.65
C GLU A 30 7.87 -8.04 -8.35
N LYS A 31 7.19 -9.18 -8.53
CA LYS A 31 5.75 -9.29 -8.23
C LYS A 31 5.48 -9.07 -6.74
N LEU A 32 6.33 -9.57 -5.86
CA LEU A 32 6.19 -9.36 -4.43
C LEU A 32 6.41 -7.90 -4.04
N ALA A 33 7.44 -7.26 -4.60
CA ALA A 33 7.72 -5.84 -4.38
C ALA A 33 6.54 -4.96 -4.83
N GLY A 34 5.94 -5.25 -5.99
CA GLY A 34 4.75 -4.55 -6.47
C GLY A 34 3.56 -4.67 -5.49
N LYS A 35 3.27 -5.88 -5.00
CA LYS A 35 2.20 -6.10 -4.02
C LYS A 35 2.44 -5.39 -2.69
N LEU A 36 3.68 -5.40 -2.20
CA LEU A 36 4.05 -4.71 -0.97
C LEU A 36 3.92 -3.20 -1.13
N ALA A 37 4.36 -2.64 -2.27
CA ALA A 37 4.20 -1.21 -2.55
C ALA A 37 2.72 -0.81 -2.62
N GLU A 38 1.85 -1.62 -3.25
CA GLU A 38 0.40 -1.40 -3.27
C GLU A 38 -0.22 -1.48 -1.86
N GLU A 39 0.26 -2.39 -1.03
CA GLU A 39 -0.20 -2.54 0.34
C GLU A 39 0.24 -1.36 1.22
N GLU A 40 1.50 -0.95 1.16
CA GLU A 40 2.00 0.25 1.83
C GLU A 40 1.23 1.50 1.40
N PHE A 41 0.94 1.62 0.10
CA PHE A 41 0.16 2.74 -0.42
C PHE A 41 -1.27 2.74 0.12
N ARG A 42 -1.96 1.59 0.09
CA ARG A 42 -3.33 1.45 0.64
C ARG A 42 -3.40 1.74 2.13
N ASN A 43 -2.36 1.33 2.88
CA ASN A 43 -2.27 1.50 4.32
C ASN A 43 -1.69 2.86 4.74
N ARG A 44 -1.37 3.74 3.77
CA ARG A 44 -0.83 5.05 4.06
C ARG A 44 -1.85 5.91 4.80
N VAL A 45 -1.38 6.60 5.83
CA VAL A 45 -2.17 7.51 6.66
C VAL A 45 -1.52 8.88 6.72
N TYR A 46 -2.34 9.93 6.68
CA TYR A 46 -1.92 11.31 6.73
C TYR A 46 -2.32 11.93 8.06
N THR A 47 -1.39 12.59 8.72
CA THR A 47 -1.73 13.59 9.74
C THR A 47 -2.35 14.82 9.07
N ILE A 48 -3.12 15.64 9.80
CA ILE A 48 -3.72 16.89 9.29
C ILE A 48 -2.71 17.78 8.53
N PRO A 49 -1.46 18.01 9.02
CA PRO A 49 -0.49 18.83 8.30
C PRO A 49 -0.03 18.20 6.98
N GLN A 50 0.13 16.87 6.95
CA GLN A 50 0.49 16.14 5.73
C GLN A 50 -0.66 16.15 4.73
N LEU A 51 -1.91 16.06 5.20
CA LEU A 51 -3.09 16.13 4.36
C LEU A 51 -3.27 17.54 3.77
N ALA A 52 -3.05 18.59 4.56
CA ALA A 52 -3.08 19.97 4.09
C ALA A 52 -2.07 20.20 2.95
N LYS A 53 -0.84 19.68 3.11
CA LYS A 53 0.17 19.72 2.04
C LYS A 53 -0.27 18.97 0.79
N ARG A 54 -0.89 17.79 0.95
CA ARG A 54 -1.35 16.95 -0.16
C ARG A 54 -2.52 17.56 -0.93
N LEU A 55 -3.44 18.22 -0.23
CA LEU A 55 -4.60 18.90 -0.80
C LEU A 55 -4.30 20.34 -1.24
N GLU A 56 -3.04 20.78 -1.10
CA GLU A 56 -2.58 22.13 -1.42
C GLU A 56 -3.43 23.22 -0.75
N CYS A 57 -3.81 23.01 0.51
CA CYS A 57 -4.67 23.90 1.27
C CYS A 57 -4.13 24.15 2.69
N CYS A 58 -4.77 25.06 3.44
CA CYS A 58 -4.38 25.35 4.81
C CYS A 58 -4.99 24.33 5.80
N ARG A 59 -4.39 24.22 7.00
CA ARG A 59 -4.91 23.32 8.06
C ARG A 59 -6.38 23.58 8.39
N ALA A 60 -6.78 24.85 8.47
CA ALA A 60 -8.17 25.21 8.78
C ALA A 60 -9.17 24.65 7.76
N THR A 61 -8.81 24.62 6.48
CA THR A 61 -9.64 23.99 5.45
C THR A 61 -9.77 22.49 5.69
N VAL A 62 -8.68 21.80 6.05
CA VAL A 62 -8.72 20.38 6.36
C VAL A 62 -9.59 20.10 7.59
N ASP A 63 -9.46 20.90 8.65
CA ASP A 63 -10.27 20.77 9.85
C ASP A 63 -11.76 20.99 9.54
N ASN A 64 -12.09 21.96 8.69
CA ASN A 64 -13.47 22.17 8.22
C ASN A 64 -14.01 20.97 7.43
N LEU A 65 -13.22 20.40 6.51
CA LEU A 65 -13.62 19.22 5.75
C LEU A 65 -13.89 17.99 6.66
N ILE A 66 -13.15 17.88 7.75
CA ILE A 66 -13.36 16.84 8.77
C ILE A 66 -14.62 17.13 9.58
N ASN A 67 -14.79 18.37 10.06
CA ASN A 67 -15.95 18.78 10.86
C ASN A 67 -17.27 18.68 10.07
N GLU A 68 -17.24 18.96 8.77
CA GLU A 68 -18.37 18.78 7.85
C GLU A 68 -18.62 17.30 7.49
N GLY A 69 -17.79 16.38 7.95
CA GLY A 69 -17.91 14.95 7.68
C GLY A 69 -17.53 14.53 6.26
N LYS A 70 -16.97 15.43 5.44
CA LYS A 70 -16.52 15.15 4.08
C LYS A 70 -15.31 14.22 4.06
N ILE A 71 -14.44 14.34 5.06
CA ILE A 71 -13.28 13.46 5.30
C ILE A 71 -13.40 12.83 6.68
N LYS A 72 -13.41 11.51 6.75
CA LYS A 72 -13.48 10.76 8.00
C LYS A 72 -12.10 10.53 8.60
N LEU A 73 -12.02 10.70 9.91
CA LEU A 73 -10.84 10.35 10.69
C LEU A 73 -10.76 8.83 10.86
N GLY A 74 -9.57 8.29 10.67
CA GLY A 74 -9.23 6.92 11.02
C GLY A 74 -8.91 6.78 12.50
N PRO A 75 -8.73 5.54 12.98
CA PRO A 75 -8.38 5.26 14.37
C PRO A 75 -7.05 5.91 14.75
N THR A 76 -7.00 6.52 15.94
CA THR A 76 -5.75 6.99 16.55
C THR A 76 -4.88 5.80 16.94
N LEU A 77 -3.67 5.69 16.38
CA LEU A 77 -2.69 4.68 16.79
C LEU A 77 -1.82 5.22 17.94
N GLY A 78 -2.05 4.72 19.15
CA GLY A 78 -1.19 4.93 20.32
C GLY A 78 -1.55 6.13 21.21
N LYS A 79 -0.65 6.45 22.15
CA LYS A 79 -0.85 7.47 23.20
C LYS A 79 -0.80 8.92 22.68
N SER A 80 -0.22 9.16 21.51
CA SER A 80 -0.28 10.46 20.84
C SER A 80 -1.58 10.56 20.06
N LYS A 81 -2.53 11.37 20.57
CA LYS A 81 -3.82 11.71 19.97
C LYS A 81 -3.68 12.56 18.68
N GLY A 82 -2.88 12.09 17.73
CA GLY A 82 -2.78 12.68 16.41
C GLY A 82 -3.87 12.11 15.53
N TYR A 83 -4.83 12.94 15.14
CA TYR A 83 -5.82 12.59 14.11
C TYR A 83 -5.13 12.17 12.81
N ARG A 84 -5.56 11.04 12.24
CA ARG A 84 -5.04 10.50 10.99
C ARG A 84 -6.18 10.25 10.00
N VAL A 85 -5.91 10.45 8.73
CA VAL A 85 -6.82 10.18 7.61
C VAL A 85 -6.19 9.13 6.72
N ALA A 86 -6.90 8.04 6.44
CA ALA A 86 -6.40 6.99 5.54
C ALA A 86 -6.39 7.47 4.09
N GLU A 87 -5.40 7.05 3.30
CA GLU A 87 -5.30 7.38 1.87
C GLU A 87 -6.57 7.02 1.09
N MET A 88 -7.22 5.90 1.45
CA MET A 88 -8.49 5.48 0.88
C MET A 88 -9.61 6.52 1.06
N GLU A 89 -9.61 7.20 2.21
CA GLU A 89 -10.58 8.25 2.49
C GLU A 89 -10.29 9.52 1.67
N VAL A 90 -9.00 9.85 1.52
CA VAL A 90 -8.56 10.97 0.68
C VAL A 90 -8.95 10.72 -0.78
N ARG A 91 -8.70 9.52 -1.31
CA ARG A 91 -9.11 9.14 -2.68
C ARG A 91 -10.62 9.18 -2.87
N ARG A 92 -11.40 8.73 -1.87
CA ARG A 92 -12.87 8.84 -1.89
C ARG A 92 -13.30 10.31 -1.99
N PHE A 93 -12.71 11.18 -1.17
CA PHE A 93 -13.00 12.61 -1.19
C PHE A 93 -12.64 13.27 -2.53
N LEU A 94 -11.50 12.88 -3.12
CA LEU A 94 -11.05 13.38 -4.42
C LEU A 94 -11.78 12.74 -5.62
N GLY A 95 -12.67 11.78 -5.40
CA GLY A 95 -13.36 11.06 -6.48
C GLY A 95 -12.45 10.13 -7.31
N ILE A 96 -11.26 9.78 -6.79
CA ILE A 96 -10.31 8.88 -7.46
C ILE A 96 -10.74 7.45 -7.17
N ALA A 97 -11.40 6.80 -8.13
CA ALA A 97 -11.83 5.40 -8.03
C ALA A 97 -10.67 4.44 -7.73
N ARG A 98 -10.99 3.28 -7.13
CA ARG A 98 -10.05 2.26 -6.63
C ARG A 98 -9.10 1.76 -7.71
#